data_AF-A0A9X9X956-F1
#
_entry.id   AF-A0A9X9X956-F1
#
_cell.length_a   1.000
_cell.length_b   1.000
_cell.length_c   1.000
_cell.angle_alpha   90.00
_cell.angle_beta   90.00
_cell.angle_gamma   90.00
#
_symmetry.space_group_name_H-M   'P 1'
#
loop_
_entity.id
_entity.type
_entity.pdbx_description
1 polymer ?
#
loop_
_entity_poly.entity_id
_entity_poly.type
_entity_poly.pdbx_seq_one_letter_code
_entity_poly.pdbx_strand_id
1 'polypeptide(L)'
;MLPNLTPDMDLAAELFAGLRAGSADGEGVTREAYGPGERMAHALVRDAADRIGLESRTDVAGNLYMTLPGADRSAKQIIIGSHLDSVRQGGNYDGAAGVLSGLAAVAGMKRAGFVPGRDITVMAIRSEEAGAWFPVSYPGSRMSLGLFKADGLEIRRQDSGRTLADHMREEGFDPDAVARGEHALGPHNVAGYLELHIEQGPVLDSEEVPIGIVTGIPGSRRLRQGRVVGEYNHSGATPRKYRRDAAAALAELVHRMDEEWCRLDTMGHVLVSTFCTMATTAEAGFTKIAGEATFQLDVRSVSPHACDLMFEALHRFMAEIEARHGVRFDLGPETGSRAAIMDEGIRAGLKRAAEALGIAHLEMASGAGHDAAAFAEARIPSSMLFVRNQNGSHNPKEDMRMEDFAAACAVVQRWAAEAAQ
;
A
#
# COMPACT_ATOMS: atom_id res chain seq x y z
N MET A 1 -3.57 31.00 17.93
CA MET A 1 -4.83 30.71 17.20
C MET A 1 -4.40 30.44 15.77
N LEU A 2 -4.61 29.23 15.23
CA LEU A 2 -4.27 28.97 13.83
C LEU A 2 -5.11 29.89 12.94
N PRO A 3 -4.54 30.48 11.87
CA PRO A 3 -5.35 31.19 10.89
C PRO A 3 -6.46 30.27 10.34
N ASN A 4 -7.54 30.85 9.81
CA ASN A 4 -8.56 30.11 9.06
C ASN A 4 -7.95 29.62 7.74
N LEU A 5 -7.12 28.57 7.83
CA LEU A 5 -6.48 27.91 6.71
C LEU A 5 -7.55 27.14 5.93
N THR A 6 -7.48 27.26 4.61
CA THR A 6 -8.33 26.51 3.67
C THR A 6 -7.44 25.87 2.62
N PRO A 7 -7.59 24.57 2.31
CA PRO A 7 -6.85 23.96 1.19
C PRO A 7 -7.20 24.63 -0.15
N ASP A 8 -6.28 24.58 -1.11
CA ASP A 8 -6.52 25.04 -2.48
C ASP A 8 -7.18 23.92 -3.32
N MET A 9 -8.51 23.83 -3.26
CA MET A 9 -9.25 22.78 -3.97
C MET A 9 -9.31 23.01 -5.48
N ASP A 10 -9.22 24.26 -5.93
CA ASP A 10 -9.17 24.58 -7.36
C ASP A 10 -7.87 24.07 -7.98
N LEU A 11 -6.74 24.26 -7.28
CA LEU A 11 -5.45 23.68 -7.68
C LEU A 11 -5.53 22.15 -7.75
N ALA A 12 -6.13 21.49 -6.76
CA ALA A 12 -6.26 20.04 -6.78
C ALA A 12 -7.13 19.54 -7.94
N ALA A 13 -8.25 20.20 -8.21
CA ALA A 13 -9.14 19.86 -9.33
C ALA A 13 -8.44 20.05 -10.69
N GLU A 14 -7.70 21.15 -10.87
CA GLU A 14 -6.87 21.38 -12.05
C GLU A 14 -5.86 20.25 -12.25
N LEU A 15 -5.14 19.86 -11.19
CA LEU A 15 -4.13 18.82 -11.23
C LEU A 15 -4.72 17.44 -11.53
N PHE A 16 -5.85 17.06 -10.90
CA PHE A 16 -6.52 15.79 -11.23
C PHE A 16 -6.96 15.76 -12.69
N ALA A 17 -7.52 16.86 -13.20
CA ALA A 17 -7.91 16.94 -14.61
C ALA A 17 -6.69 16.82 -15.54
N GLY A 18 -5.58 17.47 -15.20
CA GLY A 18 -4.31 17.37 -15.94
C GLY A 18 -3.74 15.96 -15.94
N LEU A 19 -3.71 15.29 -14.78
CA LEU A 19 -3.27 13.89 -14.67
C LEU A 19 -4.13 12.97 -15.53
N ARG A 20 -5.46 13.08 -15.46
CA ARG A 20 -6.37 12.26 -16.28
C ARG A 20 -6.16 12.52 -17.76
N ALA A 21 -6.11 13.77 -18.18
CA ALA A 21 -5.93 14.13 -19.59
C ALA A 21 -4.57 13.68 -20.15
N GLY A 22 -3.51 13.75 -19.34
CA GLY A 22 -2.15 13.37 -19.73
C GLY A 22 -1.87 11.87 -19.68
N SER A 23 -2.71 11.07 -19.01
CA SER A 23 -2.47 9.63 -18.79
C SER A 23 -3.62 8.71 -19.17
N ALA A 24 -4.69 9.23 -19.79
CA ALA A 24 -5.79 8.41 -20.29
C ALA A 24 -5.32 7.42 -21.37
N ASP A 25 -5.64 6.14 -21.21
CA ASP A 25 -5.26 5.07 -22.14
C ASP A 25 -6.44 4.55 -23.00
N GLY A 26 -7.60 5.21 -22.89
CA GLY A 26 -8.84 4.86 -23.57
C GLY A 26 -9.84 4.11 -22.69
N GLU A 27 -9.38 3.41 -21.65
CA GLU A 27 -10.25 2.75 -20.67
C GLU A 27 -10.18 3.44 -19.31
N GLY A 28 -8.98 3.63 -18.77
CA GLY A 28 -8.71 4.31 -17.50
C GLY A 28 -7.51 5.24 -17.62
N VAL A 29 -6.63 5.21 -16.63
CA VAL A 29 -5.31 5.87 -16.71
C VAL A 29 -4.19 4.85 -16.58
N THR A 30 -3.08 5.10 -17.27
CA THR A 30 -1.85 4.31 -17.14
C THR A 30 -0.66 5.27 -17.00
N ARG A 31 0.03 5.18 -15.86
CA ARG A 31 1.26 5.91 -15.57
C ARG A 31 2.33 4.91 -15.16
N GLU A 32 3.13 4.47 -16.12
CA GLU A 32 4.07 3.38 -15.89
C GLU A 32 5.22 3.80 -14.98
N ALA A 33 5.58 2.94 -14.03
CA ALA A 33 6.74 3.13 -13.17
C ALA A 33 8.03 3.36 -13.99
N TYR A 34 8.70 4.49 -13.72
CA TYR A 34 9.82 5.02 -14.50
C TYR A 34 9.55 5.06 -16.01
N GLY A 35 8.32 5.40 -16.38
CA GLY A 35 7.88 5.54 -17.76
C GLY A 35 7.37 6.94 -18.10
N PRO A 36 6.97 7.16 -19.37
CA PRO A 36 6.51 8.45 -19.83
C PRO A 36 5.31 9.00 -19.06
N GLY A 37 4.36 8.15 -18.64
CA GLY A 37 3.19 8.57 -17.89
C GLY A 37 3.52 9.09 -16.48
N GLU A 38 4.37 8.38 -15.73
CA GLU A 38 4.85 8.86 -14.43
C GLU A 38 5.72 10.12 -14.58
N ARG A 39 6.59 10.18 -15.60
CA ARG A 39 7.38 11.38 -15.93
C ARG A 39 6.51 12.61 -16.14
N MET A 40 5.44 12.47 -16.93
CA MET A 40 4.46 13.52 -17.17
C MET A 40 3.80 13.97 -15.87
N ALA A 41 3.38 13.03 -15.02
CA ALA A 41 2.75 13.35 -13.75
C ALA A 41 3.68 14.13 -12.81
N HIS A 42 4.94 13.71 -12.68
CA HIS A 42 5.95 14.43 -11.90
C HIS A 42 6.23 15.84 -12.45
N ALA A 43 6.27 16.02 -13.77
CA ALA A 43 6.44 17.33 -14.38
C ALA A 43 5.26 18.25 -14.08
N LEU A 44 4.02 17.74 -14.21
CA LEU A 44 2.80 18.49 -13.93
C LEU A 44 2.76 19.02 -12.49
N VAL A 45 3.06 18.17 -11.49
CA VAL A 45 3.03 18.59 -10.08
C VAL A 45 4.21 19.51 -9.74
N ARG A 46 5.38 19.33 -10.37
CA ARG A 46 6.53 20.24 -10.23
C ARG A 46 6.18 21.63 -10.74
N ASP A 47 5.61 21.73 -11.94
CA ASP A 47 5.20 23.02 -12.51
C ASP A 47 4.17 23.73 -11.63
N ALA A 48 3.24 22.98 -11.03
CA ALA A 48 2.29 23.53 -10.05
C ALA A 48 2.99 24.02 -8.78
N ALA A 49 3.90 23.23 -8.21
CA ALA A 49 4.69 23.60 -7.04
C ALA A 49 5.52 24.86 -7.29
N ASP A 50 6.15 24.97 -8.47
CA ASP A 50 6.95 26.13 -8.86
C ASP A 50 6.07 27.37 -9.07
N ARG A 51 4.87 27.24 -9.66
CA ARG A 51 3.89 28.34 -9.81
C ARG A 51 3.43 28.90 -8.46
N ILE A 52 3.18 28.04 -7.48
CA ILE A 52 2.84 28.49 -6.12
C ILE A 52 4.11 28.88 -5.33
N GLY A 53 5.31 28.66 -5.86
CA GLY A 53 6.61 29.08 -5.33
C GLY A 53 7.16 28.21 -4.18
N LEU A 54 6.93 26.90 -4.22
CA LEU A 54 7.63 25.96 -3.35
C LEU A 54 9.08 25.77 -3.82
N GLU A 55 9.92 25.22 -2.95
CA GLU A 55 11.28 24.80 -3.30
C GLU A 55 11.26 23.33 -3.76
N SER A 56 11.51 23.09 -5.05
CA SER A 56 11.43 21.76 -5.67
C SER A 56 12.81 21.10 -5.84
N ARG A 57 13.00 19.87 -5.34
CA ARG A 57 14.21 19.05 -5.58
C ARG A 57 13.86 17.59 -5.90
N THR A 58 14.79 16.88 -6.55
CA THR A 58 14.67 15.43 -6.82
C THR A 58 15.84 14.69 -6.15
N ASP A 59 15.60 13.50 -5.62
CA ASP A 59 16.66 12.65 -5.06
C ASP A 59 17.19 11.60 -6.05
N VAL A 60 18.09 10.73 -5.58
CA VAL A 60 18.72 9.66 -6.38
C VAL A 60 17.73 8.62 -6.91
N ALA A 61 16.58 8.47 -6.25
CA ALA A 61 15.50 7.58 -6.69
C ALA A 61 14.59 8.24 -7.73
N GLY A 62 14.73 9.54 -7.96
CA GLY A 62 13.83 10.31 -8.82
C GLY A 62 12.57 10.83 -8.11
N ASN A 63 12.47 10.66 -6.79
CA ASN A 63 11.35 11.18 -6.01
C ASN A 63 11.40 12.70 -5.96
N LEU A 64 10.24 13.34 -6.11
CA LEU A 64 10.12 14.79 -6.12
C LEU A 64 9.69 15.30 -4.75
N TYR A 65 10.41 16.30 -4.25
CA TYR A 65 10.17 16.99 -2.99
C TYR A 65 9.83 18.44 -3.30
N MET A 66 8.70 18.92 -2.79
CA MET A 66 8.17 20.26 -3.00
C MET A 66 7.93 20.90 -1.63
N THR A 67 8.87 21.75 -1.20
CA THR A 67 8.95 22.22 0.19
C THR A 67 8.34 23.62 0.35
N LEU A 68 7.46 23.77 1.34
CA LEU A 68 7.10 25.05 1.94
C LEU A 68 8.10 25.37 3.07
N PRO A 69 8.97 26.38 2.90
CA PRO A 69 9.98 26.72 3.90
C PRO A 69 9.38 27.10 5.26
N GLY A 70 9.91 26.51 6.32
CA GLY A 70 9.63 26.93 7.69
C GLY A 70 10.58 28.01 8.20
N ALA A 71 10.26 28.52 9.39
CA ALA A 71 11.08 29.49 10.10
C ALA A 71 12.45 28.91 10.53
N ASP A 72 12.49 27.63 10.93
CA ASP A 72 13.72 26.89 11.22
C ASP A 72 13.96 25.80 10.16
N ARG A 73 14.84 26.09 9.19
CA ARG A 73 15.24 25.15 8.12
C ARG A 73 16.11 23.98 8.61
N SER A 74 16.60 24.03 9.85
CA SER A 74 17.42 22.97 10.46
C SER A 74 16.59 21.94 11.23
N ALA A 75 15.34 22.27 11.55
CA ALA A 75 14.41 21.37 12.18
C ALA A 75 14.06 20.19 11.25
N LYS A 76 13.77 19.03 11.85
CA LYS A 76 13.29 17.87 11.11
C LYS A 76 11.97 18.20 10.41
N GLN A 77 11.89 17.94 9.12
CA GLN A 77 10.73 18.31 8.29
C GLN A 77 9.52 17.40 8.55
N ILE A 78 8.31 17.91 8.28
CA ILE A 78 7.11 17.09 8.13
C ILE A 78 6.95 16.77 6.64
N ILE A 79 6.73 15.50 6.31
CA ILE A 79 6.48 15.08 4.93
C ILE A 79 5.01 14.70 4.79
N ILE A 80 4.37 15.21 3.75
CA ILE A 80 3.07 14.73 3.27
C ILE A 80 3.31 14.14 1.89
N GLY A 81 2.92 12.90 1.63
CA GLY A 81 3.22 12.31 0.34
C GLY A 81 2.37 11.11 -0.01
N SER A 82 2.55 10.67 -1.24
CA SER A 82 2.15 9.38 -1.79
C SER A 82 2.77 9.29 -3.18
N HIS A 83 2.18 8.55 -4.12
CA HIS A 83 2.77 8.27 -5.42
C HIS A 83 2.02 8.88 -6.61
N LEU A 84 2.66 8.84 -7.79
CA LEU A 84 2.09 9.33 -9.05
C LEU A 84 2.10 8.30 -10.18
N ASP A 85 2.74 7.15 -10.02
CA ASP A 85 2.52 6.03 -10.94
C ASP A 85 1.13 5.40 -10.72
N SER A 86 0.72 4.54 -11.65
CA SER A 86 -0.52 3.80 -11.55
C SER A 86 -0.35 2.40 -12.13
N VAL A 87 -1.27 1.51 -11.80
CA VAL A 87 -1.45 0.28 -12.56
C VAL A 87 -1.98 0.57 -13.98
N ARG A 88 -1.97 -0.45 -14.85
CA ARG A 88 -2.64 -0.36 -16.14
C ARG A 88 -4.13 -0.17 -15.96
N GLN A 89 -4.73 0.77 -16.70
CA GLN A 89 -6.17 1.01 -16.69
C GLN A 89 -6.71 1.24 -15.27
N GLY A 90 -5.89 1.90 -14.43
CA GLY A 90 -6.26 2.26 -13.08
C GLY A 90 -7.19 3.47 -13.03
N GLY A 91 -7.46 3.92 -11.81
CA GLY A 91 -8.14 5.18 -11.56
C GLY A 91 -7.19 6.37 -11.41
N ASN A 92 -7.78 7.56 -11.30
CA ASN A 92 -7.04 8.81 -11.31
C ASN A 92 -6.65 9.32 -9.91
N TYR A 93 -7.04 8.62 -8.86
CA TYR A 93 -6.97 9.08 -7.47
C TYR A 93 -6.02 8.24 -6.62
N ASP A 94 -5.87 6.94 -6.91
CA ASP A 94 -4.86 6.08 -6.28
C ASP A 94 -3.46 6.72 -6.38
N GLY A 95 -2.78 6.86 -5.24
CA GLY A 95 -1.57 7.68 -5.04
C GLY A 95 -1.74 9.18 -5.20
N ALA A 96 -2.27 9.62 -6.35
CA ALA A 96 -2.35 11.01 -6.74
C ALA A 96 -3.09 11.87 -5.70
N ALA A 97 -4.11 11.32 -5.04
CA ALA A 97 -4.83 12.00 -3.97
C ALA A 97 -3.90 12.43 -2.83
N GLY A 98 -2.95 11.59 -2.43
CA GLY A 98 -1.98 11.93 -1.38
C GLY A 98 -1.10 13.11 -1.74
N VAL A 99 -0.49 13.07 -2.92
CA VAL A 99 0.38 14.15 -3.42
C VAL A 99 -0.39 15.46 -3.58
N LEU A 100 -1.57 15.41 -4.22
CA LEU A 100 -2.37 16.59 -4.49
C LEU A 100 -2.99 17.16 -3.21
N SER A 101 -3.28 16.34 -2.19
CA SER A 101 -3.74 16.83 -0.89
C SER A 101 -2.65 17.64 -0.17
N GLY A 102 -1.40 17.18 -0.25
CA GLY A 102 -0.25 17.90 0.27
C GLY A 102 -0.09 19.24 -0.43
N LEU A 103 -0.15 19.26 -1.77
CA LEU A 103 -0.06 20.48 -2.57
C LEU A 103 -1.20 21.47 -2.25
N ALA A 104 -2.44 21.00 -2.18
CA ALA A 104 -3.59 21.82 -1.81
C ALA A 104 -3.44 22.41 -0.40
N ALA A 105 -2.95 21.61 0.56
CA ALA A 105 -2.70 22.06 1.92
C ALA A 105 -1.64 23.17 1.97
N VAL A 106 -0.45 22.96 1.38
CA VAL A 106 0.63 23.95 1.42
C VAL A 106 0.34 25.18 0.58
N ALA A 107 -0.37 25.05 -0.54
CA ALA A 107 -0.85 26.18 -1.34
C ALA A 107 -1.80 27.07 -0.52
N GLY A 108 -2.74 26.44 0.20
CA GLY A 108 -3.64 27.15 1.11
C GLY A 108 -2.92 27.86 2.27
N MET A 109 -1.92 27.20 2.87
CA MET A 109 -1.07 27.82 3.90
C MET A 109 -0.31 29.03 3.36
N LYS A 110 0.29 28.89 2.18
CA LYS A 110 1.05 29.96 1.54
C LYS A 110 0.17 31.14 1.16
N ARG A 111 -1.03 30.89 0.61
CA ARG A 111 -2.04 31.93 0.31
C ARG A 111 -2.45 32.70 1.56
N ALA A 112 -2.53 32.03 2.70
CA ALA A 112 -2.84 32.65 3.99
C ALA A 112 -1.65 33.37 4.65
N GLY A 113 -0.45 33.33 4.04
CA GLY A 113 0.77 33.89 4.62
C GLY A 113 1.27 33.13 5.86
N PHE A 114 0.87 31.86 6.03
CA PHE A 114 1.32 31.03 7.13
C PHE A 114 2.76 30.58 6.92
N VAL A 115 3.61 30.83 7.91
CA VAL A 115 5.00 30.35 7.95
C VAL A 115 5.08 29.25 9.01
N PRO A 116 5.30 27.98 8.62
CA PRO A 116 5.43 26.90 9.59
C PRO A 116 6.72 27.06 10.42
N GLY A 117 6.77 26.45 11.61
CA GLY A 117 7.98 26.47 12.44
C GLY A 117 9.13 25.65 11.85
N ARG A 118 8.82 24.59 11.11
CA ARG A 118 9.73 23.69 10.38
C ARG A 118 9.27 23.50 8.94
N ASP A 119 10.13 22.97 8.08
CA ASP A 119 9.75 22.68 6.69
C ASP A 119 8.58 21.68 6.62
N ILE A 120 7.61 21.98 5.75
CA ILE A 120 6.57 21.04 5.31
C ILE A 120 6.87 20.69 3.86
N THR A 121 7.15 19.42 3.60
CA THR A 121 7.54 18.94 2.27
C THR A 121 6.46 18.03 1.71
N VAL A 122 5.95 18.38 0.52
CA VAL A 122 5.11 17.47 -0.26
C VAL A 122 6.00 16.55 -1.07
N MET A 123 5.86 15.23 -0.92
CA MET A 123 6.65 14.24 -1.63
C MET A 123 5.78 13.51 -2.65
N ALA A 124 6.18 13.54 -3.92
CA ALA A 124 5.67 12.64 -4.94
C ALA A 124 6.68 11.50 -5.13
N ILE A 125 6.28 10.32 -4.67
CA ILE A 125 7.08 9.10 -4.63
C ILE A 125 6.91 8.38 -5.96
N ARG A 126 8.02 7.86 -6.49
CA ARG A 126 8.04 7.08 -7.71
C ARG A 126 7.76 5.62 -7.44
N SER A 127 7.06 4.99 -8.38
CA SER A 127 7.01 3.55 -8.53
C SER A 127 6.51 2.87 -7.24
N GLU A 128 5.44 3.37 -6.63
CA GLU A 128 4.82 2.69 -5.47
C GLU A 128 4.09 1.43 -5.95
N GLU A 129 3.31 1.60 -7.02
CA GLU A 129 2.56 0.57 -7.77
C GLU A 129 3.50 -0.30 -8.61
N ALA A 130 4.79 -0.33 -8.23
CA ALA A 130 5.81 -1.17 -8.82
C ALA A 130 5.29 -2.59 -9.00
N GLY A 131 4.50 -3.18 -8.09
CA GLY A 131 3.97 -4.54 -8.25
C GLY A 131 3.31 -4.84 -9.62
N ALA A 132 2.70 -3.84 -10.27
CA ALA A 132 2.12 -3.95 -11.62
C ALA A 132 3.17 -3.90 -12.75
N TRP A 133 4.36 -3.36 -12.46
CA TRP A 133 5.44 -3.09 -13.40
C TRP A 133 6.69 -3.94 -13.11
N PHE A 134 7.22 -3.88 -11.91
CA PHE A 134 8.34 -4.63 -11.36
C PHE A 134 7.88 -5.53 -10.18
N PRO A 135 8.33 -6.78 -10.04
CA PRO A 135 7.99 -7.63 -8.89
C PRO A 135 8.70 -7.21 -7.58
N VAL A 136 8.53 -5.96 -7.16
CA VAL A 136 9.05 -5.35 -5.94
C VAL A 136 8.02 -4.35 -5.40
N SER A 137 8.08 -4.02 -4.12
CA SER A 137 7.14 -3.10 -3.47
C SER A 137 7.80 -1.78 -3.12
N TYR A 138 7.15 -0.67 -3.50
CA TYR A 138 7.53 0.71 -3.17
C TYR A 138 9.05 1.01 -3.23
N PRO A 139 9.73 0.73 -4.37
CA PRO A 139 11.13 1.05 -4.60
C PRO A 139 11.47 2.53 -4.33
N GLY A 140 10.63 3.48 -4.74
CA GLY A 140 10.90 4.91 -4.56
C GLY A 140 11.15 5.28 -3.10
N SER A 141 10.19 5.02 -2.21
CA SER A 141 10.36 5.33 -0.78
C SER A 141 11.48 4.52 -0.14
N ARG A 142 11.61 3.23 -0.46
CA ARG A 142 12.71 2.39 0.05
C ARG A 142 14.08 2.93 -0.33
N MET A 143 14.27 3.43 -1.55
CA MET A 143 15.54 4.02 -1.98
C MET A 143 15.83 5.31 -1.21
N SER A 144 14.85 6.21 -1.07
CA SER A 144 15.02 7.45 -0.30
C SER A 144 15.32 7.24 1.18
N LEU A 145 14.93 6.09 1.73
CA LEU A 145 15.13 5.70 3.13
C LEU A 145 16.34 4.78 3.34
N GLY A 146 17.08 4.42 2.28
CA GLY A 146 18.21 3.49 2.38
C GLY A 146 17.83 2.04 2.71
N LEU A 147 16.56 1.67 2.48
CA LEU A 147 16.01 0.32 2.70
C LEU A 147 16.02 -0.55 1.43
N PHE A 148 16.30 0.04 0.27
CA PHE A 148 16.33 -0.68 -1.00
C PHE A 148 17.66 -1.42 -1.17
N LYS A 149 17.60 -2.71 -1.50
CA LYS A 149 18.80 -3.52 -1.72
C LYS A 149 19.30 -3.37 -3.16
N ALA A 150 20.62 -3.37 -3.33
CA ALA A 150 21.25 -3.17 -4.64
C ALA A 150 20.87 -4.24 -5.67
N ASP A 151 20.63 -5.48 -5.27
CA ASP A 151 20.14 -6.56 -6.16
C ASP A 151 18.74 -6.28 -6.73
N GLY A 152 17.94 -5.46 -6.04
CA GLY A 152 16.65 -4.98 -6.52
C GLY A 152 16.73 -4.13 -7.79
N LEU A 153 17.89 -3.54 -8.10
CA LEU A 153 18.11 -2.75 -9.32
C LEU A 153 18.09 -3.61 -10.59
N GLU A 154 18.36 -4.91 -10.47
CA GLU A 154 18.35 -5.87 -11.58
C GLU A 154 16.95 -6.45 -11.86
N ILE A 155 15.96 -6.10 -11.04
CA ILE A 155 14.58 -6.54 -11.24
C ILE A 155 14.06 -6.00 -12.57
N ARG A 156 13.49 -6.88 -13.40
CA ARG A 156 13.02 -6.55 -14.74
C ARG A 156 11.56 -6.12 -14.72
N ARG A 157 11.23 -5.09 -15.50
CA ARG A 157 9.85 -4.67 -15.74
C ARG A 157 9.13 -5.73 -16.58
N GLN A 158 7.90 -6.07 -16.20
CA GLN A 158 7.12 -7.17 -16.76
C GLN A 158 6.82 -6.99 -18.26
N ASP A 159 6.68 -5.75 -18.72
CA ASP A 159 6.32 -5.40 -20.09
C ASP A 159 7.52 -5.29 -21.04
N SER A 160 8.61 -4.66 -20.60
CA SER A 160 9.79 -4.39 -21.43
C SER A 160 10.92 -5.40 -21.25
N GLY A 161 10.90 -6.14 -20.14
CA GLY A 161 11.98 -7.06 -19.76
C GLY A 161 13.29 -6.35 -19.36
N ARG A 162 13.31 -5.02 -19.26
CA ARG A 162 14.50 -4.23 -18.90
C ARG A 162 14.57 -3.98 -17.40
N THR A 163 15.77 -3.79 -16.87
CA THR A 163 15.98 -3.69 -15.42
C THR A 163 15.48 -2.36 -14.87
N LEU A 164 15.21 -2.30 -13.56
CA LEU A 164 14.89 -1.05 -12.87
C LEU A 164 16.01 -0.03 -13.07
N ALA A 165 17.27 -0.46 -13.00
CA ALA A 165 18.43 0.39 -13.28
C ALA A 165 18.40 0.99 -14.70
N ASP A 166 17.99 0.23 -15.71
CA ASP A 166 17.88 0.74 -17.08
C ASP A 166 16.84 1.85 -17.18
N HIS A 167 15.65 1.66 -16.59
CA HIS A 167 14.59 2.66 -16.60
C HIS A 167 14.96 3.91 -15.78
N MET A 168 15.63 3.75 -14.63
CA MET A 168 16.17 4.87 -13.87
C MET A 168 17.15 5.71 -14.71
N ARG A 169 18.07 5.06 -15.44
CA ARG A 169 19.03 5.77 -16.32
C ARG A 169 18.33 6.49 -17.47
N GLU A 170 17.26 5.93 -18.02
CA GLU A 170 16.46 6.57 -19.08
C GLU A 170 15.71 7.82 -18.61
N GLU A 171 15.27 7.82 -17.35
CA GLU A 171 14.68 8.99 -16.70
C GLU A 171 15.75 9.99 -16.21
N GLY A 172 17.04 9.67 -16.37
CA GLY A 172 18.16 10.55 -16.02
C GLY A 172 18.65 10.43 -14.57
N PHE A 173 18.29 9.36 -13.86
CA PHE A 173 18.72 9.10 -12.48
C PHE A 173 19.94 8.18 -12.41
N ASP A 174 20.65 8.23 -11.27
CA ASP A 174 21.85 7.42 -11.00
C ASP A 174 21.51 6.20 -10.12
N PRO A 175 21.22 5.01 -10.71
CA PRO A 175 21.01 3.80 -9.92
C PRO A 175 22.28 3.35 -9.18
N ASP A 176 23.48 3.77 -9.60
CA ASP A 176 24.71 3.39 -8.93
C ASP A 176 24.85 4.13 -7.59
N ALA A 177 24.26 5.33 -7.44
CA ALA A 177 24.15 6.02 -6.15
C ALA A 177 23.29 5.24 -5.15
N VAL A 178 22.16 4.70 -5.63
CA VAL A 178 21.31 3.80 -4.82
C VAL A 178 22.09 2.54 -4.42
N ALA A 179 22.86 1.95 -5.34
CA ALA A 179 23.69 0.78 -5.04
C ALA A 179 24.78 1.06 -3.98
N ARG A 180 25.28 2.30 -3.92
CA ARG A 180 26.22 2.77 -2.87
C ARG A 180 25.54 3.05 -1.52
N GLY A 181 24.21 2.98 -1.45
CA GLY A 181 23.43 3.25 -0.24
C GLY A 181 23.18 4.74 0.02
N GLU A 182 23.34 5.60 -0.99
CA GLU A 182 22.97 7.02 -0.88
C GLU A 182 21.46 7.16 -0.72
N HIS A 183 21.02 7.94 0.26
CA HIS A 183 19.60 8.11 0.59
C HIS A 183 19.35 9.52 1.16
N ALA A 184 18.13 10.04 0.96
CA ALA A 184 17.79 11.42 1.28
C ALA A 184 17.13 11.59 2.65
N LEU A 185 16.50 10.54 3.18
CA LEU A 185 15.60 10.61 4.34
C LEU A 185 16.04 9.64 5.44
N GLY A 186 15.81 10.05 6.68
CA GLY A 186 15.93 9.18 7.84
C GLY A 186 15.40 9.83 9.12
N PRO A 187 15.45 9.13 10.26
CA PRO A 187 14.99 9.66 11.55
C PRO A 187 15.70 10.94 12.01
N HIS A 188 16.86 11.25 11.41
CA HIS A 188 17.63 12.44 11.72
C HIS A 188 17.09 13.72 11.07
N ASN A 189 16.35 13.63 9.96
CA ASN A 189 15.85 14.79 9.20
C ASN A 189 14.33 14.78 8.92
N VAL A 190 13.60 13.74 9.32
CA VAL A 190 12.13 13.66 9.23
C VAL A 190 11.51 13.56 10.62
N ALA A 191 10.58 14.46 10.92
CA ALA A 191 9.82 14.48 12.18
C ALA A 191 8.58 13.58 12.10
N GLY A 192 7.94 13.53 10.94
CA GLY A 192 6.80 12.67 10.68
C GLY A 192 6.45 12.59 9.20
N TYR A 193 5.84 11.49 8.79
CA TYR A 193 5.30 11.26 7.46
C TYR A 193 3.79 11.02 7.53
N LEU A 194 3.02 11.75 6.73
CA LEU A 194 1.59 11.53 6.57
C LEU A 194 1.28 11.20 5.12
N GLU A 195 0.57 10.11 4.90
CA GLU A 195 0.08 9.74 3.58
C GLU A 195 -1.44 9.75 3.55
N LEU A 196 -2.00 10.65 2.75
CA LEU A 196 -3.42 10.58 2.42
C LEU A 196 -3.59 9.62 1.25
N HIS A 197 -4.61 8.77 1.32
CA HIS A 197 -4.87 7.80 0.28
C HIS A 197 -6.36 7.53 0.15
N ILE A 198 -6.85 7.10 -1.02
CA ILE A 198 -8.19 6.51 -1.09
C ILE A 198 -8.22 5.21 -0.25
N GLU A 199 -9.37 4.85 0.31
CA GLU A 199 -9.51 3.61 1.10
C GLU A 199 -9.19 2.36 0.26
N GLN A 200 -9.55 2.38 -1.03
CA GLN A 200 -9.55 1.25 -1.97
C GLN A 200 -10.57 0.14 -1.62
N GLY A 201 -11.06 0.12 -0.38
CA GLY A 201 -12.12 -0.74 0.12
C GLY A 201 -13.50 -0.07 0.16
N PRO A 202 -14.53 -0.81 0.60
CA PRO A 202 -15.91 -0.32 0.61
C PRO A 202 -16.36 0.24 1.97
N VAL A 203 -15.53 0.26 3.01
CA VAL A 203 -15.98 0.48 4.40
C VAL A 203 -16.50 1.91 4.58
N LEU A 204 -15.71 2.92 4.23
CA LEU A 204 -16.08 4.32 4.35
C LEU A 204 -17.26 4.68 3.45
N ASP A 205 -17.36 4.08 2.27
CA ASP A 205 -18.49 4.28 1.35
C ASP A 205 -19.78 3.65 1.90
N SER A 206 -19.68 2.43 2.43
CA SER A 206 -20.82 1.71 3.00
C SER A 206 -21.30 2.31 4.33
N GLU A 207 -20.38 2.83 5.14
CA GLU A 207 -20.69 3.47 6.43
C GLU A 207 -20.97 4.98 6.30
N GLU A 208 -20.91 5.52 5.08
CA GLU A 208 -21.12 6.92 4.74
C GLU A 208 -20.19 7.90 5.50
N VAL A 209 -18.99 7.46 5.88
CA VAL A 209 -17.98 8.27 6.59
C VAL A 209 -16.95 8.81 5.60
N PRO A 210 -16.62 10.12 5.60
CA PRO A 210 -15.75 10.70 4.57
C PRO A 210 -14.26 10.33 4.72
N ILE A 211 -13.79 10.06 5.94
CA ILE A 211 -12.38 9.77 6.21
C ILE A 211 -12.15 8.62 7.20
N GLY A 212 -11.02 7.93 7.05
CA GLY A 212 -10.54 6.90 7.96
C GLY A 212 -9.15 7.24 8.50
N ILE A 213 -8.95 7.15 9.81
CA ILE A 213 -7.63 7.30 10.43
C ILE A 213 -7.01 5.91 10.51
N VAL A 214 -5.91 5.71 9.77
CA VAL A 214 -5.33 4.38 9.61
C VAL A 214 -4.55 3.98 10.85
N THR A 215 -4.82 2.79 11.37
CA THR A 215 -4.20 2.22 12.57
C THR A 215 -2.93 1.43 12.24
N GLY A 216 -2.86 0.84 11.05
CA GLY A 216 -1.73 0.06 10.60
C GLY A 216 -1.92 -0.46 9.17
N ILE A 217 -0.79 -0.82 8.55
CA ILE A 217 -0.73 -1.59 7.32
C ILE A 217 -0.43 -3.05 7.70
N PRO A 218 -1.29 -4.02 7.32
CA PRO A 218 -1.13 -5.41 7.67
C PRO A 218 0.19 -6.00 7.20
N GLY A 219 0.80 -6.78 8.08
CA GLY A 219 1.81 -7.75 7.68
C GLY A 219 1.13 -8.94 7.00
N SER A 220 1.93 -9.79 6.38
CA SER A 220 1.43 -11.01 5.75
C SER A 220 2.34 -12.21 6.03
N ARG A 221 1.73 -13.38 6.11
CA ARG A 221 2.40 -14.69 6.04
C ARG A 221 1.75 -15.47 4.90
N ARG A 222 2.57 -15.95 3.97
CA ARG A 222 2.11 -16.48 2.67
C ARG A 222 2.79 -17.79 2.34
N LEU A 223 1.97 -18.73 1.86
CA LEU A 223 2.40 -20.01 1.30
C LEU A 223 2.09 -19.99 -0.19
N ARG A 224 3.13 -19.85 -1.01
CA ARG A 224 2.97 -19.73 -2.48
C ARG A 224 3.04 -21.07 -3.22
N GLN A 225 3.53 -22.10 -2.54
CA GLN A 225 3.86 -23.40 -3.10
C GLN A 225 3.28 -24.53 -2.23
N GLY A 226 2.12 -24.29 -1.61
CA GLY A 226 1.45 -25.30 -0.79
C GLY A 226 1.01 -26.51 -1.62
N ARG A 227 1.29 -27.71 -1.13
CA ARG A 227 0.99 -28.99 -1.76
C ARG A 227 0.50 -30.00 -0.74
N VAL A 228 -0.37 -30.90 -1.20
CA VAL A 228 -0.83 -32.09 -0.48
C VAL A 228 -0.50 -33.29 -1.33
N VAL A 229 0.33 -34.19 -0.80
CA VAL A 229 0.81 -35.40 -1.47
C VAL A 229 0.08 -36.60 -0.89
N GLY A 230 -0.73 -37.22 -1.72
CA GLY A 230 -1.46 -38.46 -1.45
C GLY A 230 -1.05 -39.56 -2.43
N GLU A 231 -2.03 -40.29 -2.95
CA GLU A 231 -1.79 -41.38 -3.91
C GLU A 231 -2.90 -41.47 -4.96
N TYR A 232 -2.50 -41.50 -6.25
CA TYR A 232 -3.44 -41.75 -7.34
C TYR A 232 -3.92 -43.19 -7.31
N ASN A 233 -5.24 -43.39 -7.36
CA ASN A 233 -5.83 -44.73 -7.42
C ASN A 233 -7.21 -44.70 -8.11
N HIS A 234 -7.83 -45.84 -8.32
CA HIS A 234 -9.11 -45.92 -9.06
C HIS A 234 -10.30 -45.47 -8.19
N SER A 235 -10.99 -44.41 -8.62
CA SER A 235 -12.12 -43.78 -7.90
C SER A 235 -13.25 -44.73 -7.50
N GLY A 236 -13.57 -45.74 -8.32
CA GLY A 236 -14.63 -46.71 -8.03
C GLY A 236 -14.16 -48.00 -7.36
N ALA A 237 -12.88 -48.35 -7.46
CA ALA A 237 -12.40 -49.69 -7.09
C ALA A 237 -11.63 -49.68 -5.77
N THR A 238 -11.15 -48.51 -5.33
CA THR A 238 -10.42 -48.35 -4.07
C THR A 238 -11.39 -48.03 -2.91
N PRO A 239 -11.57 -48.94 -1.94
CA PRO A 239 -12.38 -48.68 -0.75
C PRO A 239 -11.86 -47.49 0.06
N ARG A 240 -12.75 -46.78 0.77
CA ARG A 240 -12.42 -45.58 1.56
C ARG A 240 -11.18 -45.74 2.45
N LYS A 241 -11.05 -46.86 3.15
CA LYS A 241 -9.95 -47.13 4.11
C LYS A 241 -8.55 -47.20 3.48
N TYR A 242 -8.46 -47.32 2.16
CA TYR A 242 -7.19 -47.39 1.42
C TYR A 242 -6.90 -46.13 0.60
N ARG A 243 -7.76 -45.11 0.70
CA ARG A 243 -7.56 -43.86 -0.05
C ARG A 243 -6.58 -42.96 0.69
N ARG A 244 -5.73 -42.30 -0.08
CA ARG A 244 -4.88 -41.17 0.34
C ARG A 244 -5.24 -39.99 -0.56
N ASP A 245 -6.46 -39.48 -0.39
CA ASP A 245 -7.08 -38.52 -1.31
C ASP A 245 -6.63 -37.09 -0.98
N ALA A 246 -5.74 -36.54 -1.80
CA ALA A 246 -5.18 -35.21 -1.60
C ALA A 246 -6.24 -34.10 -1.72
N ALA A 247 -7.25 -34.27 -2.58
CA ALA A 247 -8.29 -33.27 -2.76
C ALA A 247 -9.21 -33.22 -1.54
N ALA A 248 -9.59 -34.38 -1.00
CA ALA A 248 -10.39 -34.46 0.22
C ALA A 248 -9.66 -33.86 1.44
N ALA A 249 -8.36 -34.14 1.57
CA ALA A 249 -7.54 -33.59 2.66
C ALA A 249 -7.38 -32.06 2.56
N LEU A 250 -7.18 -31.51 1.35
CA LEU A 250 -7.13 -30.07 1.14
C LEU A 250 -8.46 -29.40 1.46
N ALA A 251 -9.59 -29.97 1.01
CA ALA A 251 -10.91 -29.44 1.30
C ALA A 251 -11.21 -29.40 2.81
N GLU A 252 -10.77 -30.42 3.55
CA GLU A 252 -10.88 -30.41 5.02
C GLU A 252 -10.04 -29.29 5.64
N LEU A 253 -8.79 -29.10 5.19
CA LEU A 253 -7.94 -28.05 5.73
C LEU A 253 -8.56 -26.66 5.55
N VAL A 254 -9.08 -26.37 4.35
CA VAL A 254 -9.72 -25.09 4.03
C VAL A 254 -10.89 -24.82 4.97
N HIS A 255 -11.77 -25.81 5.15
CA HIS A 255 -12.93 -25.65 6.03
C HIS A 255 -12.53 -25.38 7.48
N ARG A 256 -11.53 -26.11 8.00
CA ARG A 256 -11.08 -25.91 9.39
C ARG A 256 -10.37 -24.57 9.60
N MET A 257 -9.65 -24.09 8.60
CA MET A 257 -9.02 -22.77 8.63
C MET A 257 -10.06 -21.64 8.62
N ASP A 258 -11.15 -21.81 7.87
CA ASP A 258 -12.29 -20.88 7.86
C ASP A 258 -13.00 -20.85 9.23
N GLU A 259 -13.28 -22.03 9.81
CA GLU A 259 -13.85 -22.12 11.17
C GLU A 259 -12.95 -21.46 12.22
N GLU A 260 -11.63 -21.64 12.11
CA GLU A 260 -10.67 -21.00 13.01
C GLU A 260 -10.64 -19.49 12.82
N TRP A 261 -10.76 -19.01 11.59
CA TRP A 261 -10.85 -17.57 11.32
C TRP A 261 -12.09 -16.98 11.99
N CYS A 262 -13.26 -17.59 11.80
CA CYS A 262 -14.48 -17.18 12.50
C CYS A 262 -14.28 -17.15 14.03
N ARG A 263 -13.62 -18.18 14.58
CA ARG A 263 -13.32 -18.24 16.02
C ARG A 263 -12.43 -17.08 16.47
N LEU A 264 -11.35 -16.79 15.75
CA LEU A 264 -10.44 -15.69 16.07
C LEU A 264 -11.12 -14.32 15.93
N ASP A 265 -11.97 -14.14 14.92
CA ASP A 265 -12.78 -12.93 14.73
C ASP A 265 -13.72 -12.68 15.93
N THR A 266 -14.42 -13.73 16.41
CA THR A 266 -15.25 -13.59 17.63
C THR A 266 -14.47 -13.26 18.90
N MET A 267 -13.16 -13.52 18.92
CA MET A 267 -12.25 -13.14 20.00
C MET A 267 -11.66 -11.73 19.83
N GLY A 268 -12.04 -11.01 18.76
CA GLY A 268 -11.56 -9.67 18.46
C GLY A 268 -10.23 -9.62 17.72
N HIS A 269 -9.75 -10.73 17.18
CA HIS A 269 -8.58 -10.71 16.30
C HIS A 269 -8.98 -10.28 14.89
N VAL A 270 -8.46 -9.13 14.44
CA VAL A 270 -8.67 -8.64 13.08
C VAL A 270 -7.62 -9.26 12.16
N LEU A 271 -8.04 -10.16 11.27
CA LEU A 271 -7.18 -10.76 10.25
C LEU A 271 -8.00 -11.15 9.02
N VAL A 272 -7.31 -11.42 7.91
CA VAL A 272 -7.86 -12.08 6.73
C VAL A 272 -7.07 -13.36 6.46
N SER A 273 -7.76 -14.43 6.06
CA SER A 273 -7.16 -15.75 5.77
C SER A 273 -7.78 -16.31 4.50
N THR A 274 -7.00 -16.34 3.41
CA THR A 274 -7.53 -16.65 2.09
C THR A 274 -6.74 -17.75 1.40
N PHE A 275 -7.42 -18.83 1.01
CA PHE A 275 -6.90 -19.79 0.03
C PHE A 275 -7.06 -19.21 -1.38
N CYS A 276 -6.03 -18.52 -1.87
CA CYS A 276 -6.07 -17.75 -3.11
C CYS A 276 -6.23 -18.63 -4.36
N THR A 277 -5.64 -19.82 -4.35
CA THR A 277 -5.78 -20.82 -5.43
C THR A 277 -5.85 -22.21 -4.83
N MET A 278 -6.58 -23.09 -5.50
CA MET A 278 -6.70 -24.51 -5.15
C MET A 278 -6.88 -25.32 -6.43
N ALA A 279 -6.08 -26.36 -6.64
CA ALA A 279 -6.18 -27.22 -7.82
C ALA A 279 -5.67 -28.63 -7.57
N THR A 280 -6.20 -29.61 -8.29
CA THR A 280 -5.53 -30.92 -8.48
C THR A 280 -4.57 -30.84 -9.67
N THR A 281 -3.56 -31.72 -9.74
CA THR A 281 -2.61 -31.68 -10.87
C THR A 281 -3.22 -32.21 -12.17
N ALA A 282 -2.50 -32.03 -13.28
CA ALA A 282 -2.93 -32.49 -14.61
C ALA A 282 -3.11 -34.02 -14.71
N GLU A 283 -2.60 -34.80 -13.76
CA GLU A 283 -2.79 -36.25 -13.73
C GLU A 283 -4.16 -36.68 -13.19
N ALA A 284 -4.86 -35.77 -12.50
CA ALA A 284 -6.21 -35.99 -12.00
C ALA A 284 -7.21 -36.22 -13.14
N GLY A 285 -8.31 -36.90 -12.81
CA GLY A 285 -9.35 -37.20 -13.78
C GLY A 285 -10.54 -37.89 -13.12
N PHE A 286 -11.67 -37.91 -13.82
CA PHE A 286 -12.97 -38.37 -13.28
C PHE A 286 -12.91 -39.78 -12.64
N THR A 287 -12.08 -40.67 -13.19
CA THR A 287 -11.97 -42.05 -12.72
C THR A 287 -10.86 -42.26 -11.68
N LYS A 288 -10.19 -41.21 -11.20
CA LYS A 288 -9.06 -41.29 -10.28
C LYS A 288 -9.33 -40.58 -8.95
N ILE A 289 -8.83 -41.16 -7.86
CA ILE A 289 -8.56 -40.45 -6.61
C ILE A 289 -7.39 -39.51 -6.85
N ALA A 290 -7.48 -38.26 -6.38
CA ALA A 290 -6.42 -37.29 -6.56
C ALA A 290 -5.20 -37.64 -5.69
N GLY A 291 -4.07 -37.93 -6.34
CA GLY A 291 -2.81 -38.19 -5.67
C GLY A 291 -2.05 -36.94 -5.27
N GLU A 292 -2.40 -35.78 -5.83
CA GLU A 292 -1.79 -34.51 -5.45
C GLU A 292 -2.78 -33.34 -5.64
N ALA A 293 -2.73 -32.40 -4.71
CA ALA A 293 -3.40 -31.10 -4.80
C ALA A 293 -2.44 -29.97 -4.42
N THR A 294 -2.62 -28.79 -5.00
CA THR A 294 -1.82 -27.59 -4.74
C THR A 294 -2.72 -26.46 -4.25
N PHE A 295 -2.15 -25.55 -3.47
CA PHE A 295 -2.84 -24.38 -2.97
C PHE A 295 -1.89 -23.21 -2.70
N GLN A 296 -2.48 -22.02 -2.60
CA GLN A 296 -1.81 -20.83 -2.10
C GLN A 296 -2.61 -20.25 -0.95
N LEU A 297 -1.94 -19.88 0.14
CA LEU A 297 -2.54 -19.29 1.34
C LEU A 297 -1.93 -17.91 1.58
N ASP A 298 -2.77 -16.89 1.80
CA ASP A 298 -2.37 -15.55 2.22
C ASP A 298 -3.12 -15.20 3.52
N VAL A 299 -2.38 -14.99 4.61
CA VAL A 299 -2.91 -14.54 5.89
C VAL A 299 -2.34 -13.17 6.20
N ARG A 300 -3.20 -12.19 6.50
CA ARG A 300 -2.77 -10.81 6.80
C ARG A 300 -3.41 -10.28 8.08
N SER A 301 -2.65 -9.49 8.83
CA SER A 301 -3.13 -8.77 10.00
C SER A 301 -2.17 -7.63 10.38
N VAL A 302 -2.70 -6.57 10.98
CA VAL A 302 -1.89 -5.56 11.68
C VAL A 302 -1.29 -6.10 12.98
N SER A 303 -1.84 -7.20 13.52
CA SER A 303 -1.33 -7.92 14.68
C SER A 303 -0.54 -9.14 14.21
N PRO A 304 0.80 -9.14 14.31
CA PRO A 304 1.61 -10.33 14.00
C PRO A 304 1.15 -11.57 14.78
N HIS A 305 0.72 -11.35 16.03
CA HIS A 305 0.20 -12.43 16.88
C HIS A 305 -1.05 -13.10 16.29
N ALA A 306 -1.94 -12.35 15.63
CA ALA A 306 -3.12 -12.94 14.99
C ALA A 306 -2.73 -13.85 13.80
N CYS A 307 -1.73 -13.46 13.02
CA CYS A 307 -1.17 -14.32 11.98
C CYS A 307 -0.51 -15.59 12.57
N ASP A 308 0.19 -15.45 13.70
CA ASP A 308 0.83 -16.58 14.38
C ASP A 308 -0.20 -17.60 14.87
N LEU A 309 -1.29 -17.15 15.49
CA LEU A 309 -2.39 -18.02 15.91
C LEU A 309 -2.98 -18.81 14.73
N MET A 310 -3.18 -18.15 13.58
CA MET A 310 -3.71 -18.79 12.38
C MET A 310 -2.74 -19.87 11.83
N PHE A 311 -1.44 -19.59 11.84
CA PHE A 311 -0.42 -20.56 11.40
C PHE A 311 -0.19 -21.71 12.40
N GLU A 312 -0.30 -21.44 13.71
CA GLU A 312 -0.31 -22.48 14.73
C GLU A 312 -1.49 -23.44 14.51
N ALA A 313 -2.68 -22.90 14.20
CA ALA A 313 -3.85 -23.69 13.86
C ALA A 313 -3.64 -24.49 12.56
N LEU A 314 -3.10 -23.86 11.51
CA LEU A 314 -2.73 -24.52 10.26
C LEU A 314 -1.85 -25.76 10.50
N HIS A 315 -0.75 -25.60 11.23
CA HIS A 315 0.16 -26.71 11.52
C HIS A 315 -0.50 -27.83 12.32
N ARG A 316 -1.33 -27.48 13.31
CA ARG A 316 -2.10 -28.45 14.08
C ARG A 316 -3.09 -29.21 13.20
N PHE A 317 -3.86 -28.50 12.38
CA PHE A 317 -4.84 -29.10 11.48
C PHE A 317 -4.19 -30.01 10.45
N MET A 318 -3.07 -29.60 9.87
CA MET A 318 -2.30 -30.44 8.94
C MET A 318 -1.91 -31.76 9.59
N ALA A 319 -1.29 -31.74 10.78
CA ALA A 319 -0.87 -32.97 11.47
C ALA A 319 -2.05 -33.93 11.73
N GLU A 320 -3.21 -33.39 12.14
CA GLU A 320 -4.42 -34.18 12.35
C GLU A 320 -4.97 -34.77 11.02
N ILE A 321 -4.95 -34.00 9.93
CA ILE A 321 -5.44 -34.42 8.61
C ILE A 321 -4.50 -35.45 7.97
N GLU A 322 -3.18 -35.27 8.08
CA GLU A 322 -2.17 -36.23 7.61
C GLU A 322 -2.37 -37.60 8.27
N ALA A 323 -2.54 -37.62 9.59
CA ALA A 323 -2.79 -38.85 10.34
C ALA A 323 -4.10 -39.54 9.93
N ARG A 324 -5.16 -38.77 9.64
CA ARG A 324 -6.48 -39.30 9.29
C ARG A 324 -6.58 -39.80 7.85
N HIS A 325 -5.98 -39.07 6.90
CA HIS A 325 -6.09 -39.36 5.46
C HIS A 325 -4.87 -40.09 4.90
N GLY A 326 -3.79 -40.22 5.66
CA GLY A 326 -2.56 -40.86 5.20
C GLY A 326 -1.86 -40.09 4.07
N VAL A 327 -2.05 -38.78 4.02
CA VAL A 327 -1.40 -37.83 3.08
C VAL A 327 -0.26 -37.09 3.78
N ARG A 328 0.48 -36.26 3.03
CA ARG A 328 1.51 -35.36 3.54
C ARG A 328 1.34 -33.96 2.97
N PHE A 329 1.37 -32.92 3.79
CA PHE A 329 1.46 -31.54 3.34
C PHE A 329 2.91 -31.11 3.16
N ASP A 330 3.16 -30.33 2.11
CA ASP A 330 4.43 -29.65 1.83
C ASP A 330 4.11 -28.20 1.53
N LEU A 331 4.50 -27.28 2.42
CA LEU A 331 4.11 -25.87 2.32
C LEU A 331 5.03 -25.05 1.42
N GLY A 332 6.21 -25.59 1.07
CA GLY A 332 7.30 -24.81 0.51
C GLY A 332 7.80 -23.71 1.48
N PRO A 333 8.61 -22.76 0.98
CA PRO A 333 9.08 -21.65 1.78
C PRO A 333 7.94 -20.67 2.09
N GLU A 334 7.89 -20.24 3.36
CA GLU A 334 7.04 -19.12 3.76
C GLU A 334 7.63 -17.81 3.24
N THR A 335 6.77 -16.93 2.76
CA THR A 335 7.12 -15.55 2.40
C THR A 335 6.17 -14.60 3.12
N GLY A 336 6.51 -13.31 3.22
CA GLY A 336 5.66 -12.39 3.97
C GLY A 336 6.15 -10.96 4.01
N SER A 337 5.44 -10.16 4.80
CA SER A 337 5.76 -8.77 5.11
C SER A 337 5.52 -8.50 6.58
N ARG A 338 6.26 -7.55 7.14
CA ARG A 338 6.03 -7.08 8.51
C ARG A 338 4.89 -6.06 8.52
N ALA A 339 4.06 -6.10 9.56
CA ALA A 339 3.06 -5.07 9.78
C ALA A 339 3.75 -3.74 10.09
N ALA A 340 3.20 -2.66 9.55
CA ALA A 340 3.59 -1.30 9.92
C ALA A 340 2.49 -0.70 10.79
N ILE A 341 2.79 -0.42 12.05
CA ILE A 341 1.87 0.24 12.97
C ILE A 341 2.01 1.74 12.79
N MET A 342 0.87 2.43 12.62
CA MET A 342 0.88 3.88 12.45
C MET A 342 1.07 4.58 13.81
N ASP A 343 1.84 5.66 13.81
CA ASP A 343 2.24 6.43 14.99
C ASP A 343 1.02 6.98 15.75
N GLU A 344 0.96 6.69 17.05
CA GLU A 344 -0.16 7.10 17.91
C GLU A 344 -0.27 8.62 18.04
N GLY A 345 0.85 9.35 18.04
CA GLY A 345 0.89 10.80 18.14
C GLY A 345 0.30 11.47 16.90
N ILE A 346 0.68 10.99 15.71
CA ILE A 346 0.14 11.45 14.44
C ILE A 346 -1.36 11.11 14.35
N ARG A 347 -1.76 9.87 14.66
CA ARG A 347 -3.18 9.45 14.67
C ARG A 347 -4.03 10.32 15.60
N ALA A 348 -3.55 10.56 16.82
CA ALA A 348 -4.23 11.44 17.77
C ALA A 348 -4.32 12.88 17.26
N GLY A 349 -3.30 13.37 16.54
CA GLY A 349 -3.33 14.66 15.87
C GLY A 349 -4.39 14.75 14.77
N LEU A 350 -4.46 13.74 13.89
CA LEU A 350 -5.48 13.65 12.84
C LEU A 350 -6.89 13.61 13.44
N LYS A 351 -7.09 12.84 14.51
CA LYS A 351 -8.35 12.77 15.24
C LYS A 351 -8.78 14.13 15.77
N ARG A 352 -7.88 14.83 16.48
CA ARG A 352 -8.17 16.19 16.97
C ARG A 352 -8.48 17.17 15.84
N ALA A 353 -7.75 17.08 14.72
CA ALA A 353 -7.99 17.92 13.56
C ALA A 353 -9.38 17.67 12.94
N ALA A 354 -9.79 16.41 12.78
CA ALA A 354 -11.11 16.03 12.30
C ALA A 354 -12.23 16.50 13.25
N GLU A 355 -12.09 16.23 14.55
CA GLU A 355 -13.05 16.66 15.58
C GLU A 355 -13.23 18.18 15.60
N ALA A 356 -12.12 18.93 15.52
CA ALA A 356 -12.16 20.39 15.53
C ALA A 356 -12.73 21.01 14.24
N LEU A 357 -12.81 20.23 13.15
CA LEU A 357 -13.47 20.61 11.90
C LEU A 357 -14.90 20.06 11.79
N GLY A 358 -15.36 19.26 12.76
CA GLY A 358 -16.66 18.60 12.72
C GLY A 358 -16.78 17.52 11.63
N ILE A 359 -15.65 16.93 11.22
CA ILE A 359 -15.61 15.90 10.16
C ILE A 359 -15.72 14.53 10.80
N ALA A 360 -16.73 13.75 10.38
CA ALA A 360 -16.92 12.37 10.80
C ALA A 360 -15.73 11.50 10.35
N HIS A 361 -15.28 10.61 11.23
CA HIS A 361 -14.13 9.74 10.97
C HIS A 361 -14.29 8.40 11.69
N LEU A 362 -13.57 7.39 11.20
CA LEU A 362 -13.42 6.07 11.82
C LEU A 362 -11.95 5.73 11.98
N GLU A 363 -11.63 4.76 12.83
CA GLU A 363 -10.30 4.15 12.88
C GLU A 363 -10.33 2.79 12.18
N MET A 364 -9.40 2.54 11.26
CA MET A 364 -9.39 1.31 10.47
C MET A 364 -7.97 0.90 10.07
N ALA A 365 -7.75 -0.37 9.73
CA ALA A 365 -6.50 -0.81 9.10
C ALA A 365 -6.55 -0.59 7.58
N SER A 366 -5.39 -0.41 6.94
CA SER A 366 -5.33 -0.49 5.47
C SER A 366 -5.50 -1.94 5.00
N GLY A 367 -6.16 -2.16 3.86
CA GLY A 367 -6.17 -3.46 3.18
C GLY A 367 -4.95 -3.69 2.27
N ALA A 368 -4.28 -2.61 1.89
CA ALA A 368 -3.21 -2.58 0.90
C ALA A 368 -1.85 -2.18 1.51
N GLY A 369 -0.79 -2.35 0.72
CA GLY A 369 0.52 -1.77 1.04
C GLY A 369 0.58 -0.32 0.58
N HIS A 370 1.39 0.50 1.26
CA HIS A 370 1.65 1.88 0.89
C HIS A 370 3.07 2.28 1.31
N ASP A 371 3.56 3.39 0.79
CA ASP A 371 4.87 3.96 1.13
C ASP A 371 5.06 4.21 2.63
N ALA A 372 3.98 4.56 3.36
CA ALA A 372 4.00 4.69 4.82
C ALA A 372 4.61 3.47 5.54
N ALA A 373 4.50 2.27 4.98
CA ALA A 373 5.14 1.08 5.55
C ALA A 373 6.68 1.17 5.55
N ALA A 374 7.27 1.74 4.49
CA ALA A 374 8.72 1.96 4.41
C ALA A 374 9.19 3.00 5.42
N PHE A 375 8.42 4.09 5.61
CA PHE A 375 8.72 5.10 6.63
C PHE A 375 8.67 4.51 8.06
N ALA A 376 7.67 3.68 8.35
CA ALA A 376 7.60 2.96 9.62
C ALA A 376 8.78 1.99 9.82
N GLU A 377 9.17 1.23 8.78
CA GLU A 377 10.34 0.35 8.80
C GLU A 377 11.65 1.13 9.10
N ALA A 378 11.78 2.34 8.55
CA ALA A 378 12.88 3.26 8.80
C ALA A 378 12.84 3.95 10.19
N ARG A 379 11.84 3.63 11.03
CA ARG A 379 11.62 4.24 12.36
C ARG A 379 11.31 5.74 12.33
N ILE A 380 10.64 6.19 11.27
CA ILE A 380 10.08 7.54 11.19
C ILE A 380 8.62 7.47 11.64
N PRO A 381 8.17 8.34 12.57
CA PRO A 381 6.75 8.45 12.91
C PRO A 381 5.91 8.63 11.65
N SER A 382 5.00 7.71 11.38
CA SER A 382 4.23 7.69 10.13
C SER A 382 2.78 7.31 10.38
N SER A 383 1.86 7.93 9.65
CA SER A 383 0.44 7.58 9.67
C SER A 383 -0.18 7.76 8.29
N MET A 384 -1.41 7.28 8.14
CA MET A 384 -2.20 7.52 6.94
C MET A 384 -3.59 8.05 7.28
N LEU A 385 -4.13 8.81 6.34
CA LEU A 385 -5.52 9.26 6.34
C LEU A 385 -6.20 8.74 5.08
N PHE A 386 -7.18 7.86 5.25
CA PHE A 386 -8.04 7.44 4.16
C PHE A 386 -9.11 8.47 3.86
N VAL A 387 -9.41 8.59 2.57
CA VAL A 387 -10.60 9.26 2.04
C VAL A 387 -11.53 8.21 1.42
N ARG A 388 -12.83 8.38 1.66
CA ARG A 388 -13.87 7.58 1.02
C ARG A 388 -13.73 7.65 -0.50
N ASN A 389 -13.77 6.49 -1.16
CA ASN A 389 -13.80 6.39 -2.62
C ASN A 389 -14.91 5.42 -3.08
N GLN A 390 -15.44 5.67 -4.26
CA GLN A 390 -16.49 4.87 -4.88
C GLN A 390 -15.87 3.87 -5.88
N ASN A 391 -16.50 2.70 -6.01
CA ASN A 391 -16.13 1.64 -6.95
C ASN A 391 -14.73 1.00 -6.73
N GLY A 392 -14.14 1.14 -5.53
CA GLY A 392 -12.83 0.57 -5.22
C GLY A 392 -11.67 1.20 -6.02
N SER A 393 -10.52 0.52 -6.07
CA SER A 393 -9.33 0.94 -6.83
C SER A 393 -8.93 -0.10 -7.89
N HIS A 394 -7.82 0.15 -8.61
CA HIS A 394 -7.22 -0.71 -9.64
C HIS A 394 -8.18 -1.05 -10.77
N ASN A 395 -9.10 -0.13 -11.06
CA ASN A 395 -10.03 -0.28 -12.15
C ASN A 395 -10.43 1.10 -12.71
N PRO A 396 -10.87 1.18 -13.99
CA PRO A 396 -11.18 2.46 -14.60
C PRO A 396 -12.38 3.22 -14.02
N LYS A 397 -13.21 2.53 -13.22
CA LYS A 397 -14.42 3.11 -12.63
C LYS A 397 -14.16 3.68 -11.23
N GLU A 398 -12.93 3.57 -10.72
CA GLU A 398 -12.52 4.26 -9.48
C GLU A 398 -12.95 5.72 -9.54
N ASP A 399 -13.64 6.14 -8.49
CA ASP A 399 -14.12 7.49 -8.35
C ASP A 399 -13.90 7.98 -6.91
N MET A 400 -13.77 9.29 -6.77
CA MET A 400 -13.63 9.93 -5.47
C MET A 400 -14.37 11.27 -5.53
N ARG A 401 -15.42 11.39 -4.74
CA ARG A 401 -16.13 12.67 -4.60
C ARG A 401 -15.18 13.74 -4.09
N MET A 402 -15.15 14.87 -4.80
CA MET A 402 -14.32 16.02 -4.41
C MET A 402 -14.68 16.60 -3.04
N GLU A 403 -15.91 16.40 -2.57
CA GLU A 403 -16.34 16.80 -1.23
C GLU A 403 -15.64 16.00 -0.12
N ASP A 404 -15.50 14.67 -0.32
CA ASP A 404 -14.77 13.80 0.61
C ASP A 404 -13.28 14.14 0.62
N PHE A 405 -12.73 14.37 -0.57
CA PHE A 405 -11.34 14.80 -0.72
C PHE A 405 -11.09 16.18 -0.09
N ALA A 406 -12.01 17.13 -0.21
CA ALA A 406 -11.90 18.43 0.43
C ALA A 406 -11.90 18.32 1.96
N ALA A 407 -12.76 17.47 2.53
CA ALA A 407 -12.78 17.18 3.96
C ALA A 407 -11.44 16.59 4.43
N ALA A 408 -10.91 15.61 3.70
CA ALA A 408 -9.62 15.00 4.00
C ALA A 408 -8.47 16.02 3.90
N CYS A 409 -8.44 16.85 2.85
CA CYS A 409 -7.46 17.93 2.69
C CYS A 409 -7.49 18.94 3.85
N ALA A 410 -8.67 19.27 4.36
CA ALA A 410 -8.81 20.18 5.50
C ALA A 410 -8.19 19.58 6.77
N VAL A 411 -8.38 18.28 7.01
CA VAL A 411 -7.75 17.55 8.12
C VAL A 411 -6.23 17.51 7.95
N VAL A 412 -5.73 17.16 6.77
CA VAL A 412 -4.29 17.16 6.45
C VAL A 412 -3.66 18.54 6.71
N GLN A 413 -4.27 19.61 6.19
CA GLN A 413 -3.75 20.97 6.36
C GLN A 413 -3.72 21.39 7.83
N ARG A 414 -4.81 21.12 8.56
CA ARG A 414 -4.88 21.45 9.98
C ARG A 414 -3.86 20.69 10.80
N TRP A 415 -3.77 19.37 10.62
CA TRP A 415 -2.78 18.54 11.30
C TRP A 415 -1.36 19.02 10.98
N ALA A 416 -1.04 19.27 9.72
CA ALA A 416 0.29 19.70 9.31
C ALA A 416 0.66 21.06 9.89
N ALA A 417 -0.28 22.02 9.94
CA ALA A 417 -0.06 23.31 10.56
C ALA A 417 0.16 23.21 12.09
N GLU A 418 -0.49 22.25 12.77
CA GLU A 418 -0.28 21.97 14.19
C GLU A 418 1.04 21.25 14.45
N ALA A 419 1.37 20.23 13.65
CA ALA A 419 2.57 19.42 13.78
C ALA A 419 3.86 20.17 13.38
N ALA A 420 3.73 21.21 12.57
CA ALA A 420 4.85 22.02 12.10
C ALA A 420 5.16 23.24 12.99
N GLN A 421 4.40 23.49 14.06
CA GLN A 421 4.77 24.44 15.11
C GLN A 421 5.92 23.87 15.97
#